data_AF-A0A3C0Q3I6-F1
#
_entry.id   AF-A0A3C0Q3I6-F1
#
_cell.length_a   1.000
_cell.length_b   1.000
_cell.length_c   1.000
_cell.angle_alpha   90.00
_cell.angle_beta   90.00
_cell.angle_gamma   90.00
#
_symmetry.space_group_name_H-M   'P 1'
#
loop_
_entity.id
_entity.type
_entity.pdbx_description
1 polymer ?
#
loop_
_entity_poly.entity_id
_entity_poly.type
_entity_poly.pdbx_seq_one_letter_code
_entity_poly.pdbx_strand_id
1 'polypeptide(L)'
;MEAVNMDHLYQPYAHQDNSAAFDVVAAFSELETSRKMTLFDQLMSGRANAYRNTLKSIWPQSNDHDAKKLEIILRARLDRLKKFS
;
A
#
# COMPACT_ATOMS: atom_id res chain seq x y z
N MET A 1 22.23 29.61 -19.23
CA MET A 1 22.41 28.32 -18.55
C MET A 1 21.65 28.40 -17.25
N GLU A 2 20.39 27.99 -17.27
CA GLU A 2 19.51 28.10 -16.10
C GLU A 2 19.38 26.72 -15.49
N ALA A 3 19.63 26.69 -14.17
CA ALA A 3 19.86 25.51 -13.38
C ALA A 3 18.64 24.59 -13.37
N VAL A 4 18.87 23.32 -13.73
CA VAL A 4 17.93 22.22 -13.53
C VAL A 4 17.67 22.07 -12.03
N ASN A 5 16.51 22.53 -11.59
CA ASN A 5 16.03 22.35 -10.22
C ASN A 5 15.59 20.88 -10.05
N MET A 6 16.52 20.06 -9.57
CA MET A 6 16.33 18.65 -9.22
C MET A 6 15.65 18.52 -7.84
N ASP A 7 14.45 19.10 -7.68
CA ASP A 7 13.63 18.98 -6.45
C ASP A 7 12.23 18.45 -6.76
N HIS A 8 12.12 17.46 -7.65
CA HIS A 8 10.83 16.86 -8.07
C HIS A 8 10.71 15.38 -7.67
N LEU A 9 11.43 14.93 -6.64
CA LEU A 9 11.39 13.52 -6.19
C LEU A 9 10.58 13.25 -4.92
N TYR A 10 10.01 14.27 -4.29
CA TYR A 10 8.87 14.05 -3.40
C TYR A 10 7.61 14.05 -4.22
N GLN A 11 7.26 12.88 -4.75
CA GLN A 11 5.91 12.62 -5.23
C GLN A 11 5.04 12.49 -3.96
N PRO A 12 4.22 13.49 -3.58
CA PRO A 12 3.24 13.24 -2.54
C PRO A 12 2.27 12.23 -3.15
N TYR A 13 2.08 11.08 -2.49
CA TYR A 13 0.94 10.21 -2.76
C TYR A 13 -0.37 10.87 -2.26
N ALA A 14 -0.52 12.18 -2.47
CA ALA A 14 -1.75 12.92 -2.30
C ALA A 14 -2.59 12.69 -3.56
N HIS A 15 -3.13 11.48 -3.69
CA HIS A 15 -4.35 11.32 -4.46
C HIS A 15 -5.48 11.88 -3.58
N GLN A 16 -5.69 13.19 -3.68
CA GLN A 16 -6.95 13.81 -3.29
C GLN A 16 -8.05 13.16 -4.14
N ASP A 17 -8.76 12.19 -3.56
CA ASP A 17 -10.16 11.95 -3.92
C ASP A 17 -10.97 11.99 -2.63
N ASN A 18 -11.62 13.13 -2.43
CA ASN A 18 -12.46 13.44 -1.31
C ASN A 18 -13.88 12.97 -1.63
N SER A 19 -14.19 11.71 -1.35
CA SER A 19 -15.56 11.20 -1.26
C SER A 19 -15.60 9.83 -0.55
N ALA A 20 -15.68 9.84 0.79
CA ALA A 20 -16.17 8.73 1.63
C ALA A 20 -15.61 7.29 1.38
N ALA A 21 -14.49 7.15 0.67
CA ALA A 21 -13.87 5.86 0.40
C ALA A 21 -12.90 5.52 1.54
N PHE A 22 -12.98 4.29 2.04
CA PHE A 22 -12.12 3.79 3.10
C PHE A 22 -10.65 3.87 2.67
N ASP A 23 -9.83 4.67 3.38
CA ASP A 23 -8.41 4.78 3.05
C ASP A 23 -7.62 3.60 3.66
N VAL A 24 -7.45 2.56 2.84
CA VAL A 24 -6.72 1.35 3.20
C VAL A 24 -5.25 1.61 3.53
N VAL A 25 -4.65 2.70 3.03
CA VAL A 25 -3.23 3.00 3.26
C VAL A 25 -3.03 3.59 4.64
N ALA A 26 -3.90 4.54 5.04
CA ALA A 26 -3.96 5.08 6.38
C ALA A 26 -4.30 3.99 7.40
N ALA A 27 -5.36 3.21 7.13
CA ALA A 27 -5.76 2.11 7.99
C ALA A 27 -4.66 1.05 8.11
N PHE A 28 -3.98 0.73 7.00
CA PHE A 28 -2.80 -0.13 7.04
C PHE A 28 -1.71 0.47 7.90
N SER A 29 -1.45 1.78 7.85
CA SER A 29 -0.44 2.43 8.70
C SER A 29 -0.79 2.34 10.19
N GLU A 30 -2.06 2.40 10.55
CA GLU A 30 -2.55 2.28 11.94
C GLU A 30 -2.61 0.82 12.43
N LEU A 31 -2.57 -0.15 11.51
CA LEU A 31 -2.64 -1.57 11.85
C LEU A 31 -1.43 -2.05 12.66
N GLU A 32 -1.64 -3.03 13.55
CA GLU A 32 -0.56 -3.68 14.29
C GLU A 32 0.48 -4.30 13.34
N THR A 33 1.75 -4.20 13.74
CA THR A 33 2.90 -4.75 12.98
C THR A 33 2.74 -6.23 12.66
N SER A 34 2.19 -7.02 13.58
CA SER A 34 1.92 -8.45 13.36
C SER A 34 0.95 -8.68 12.20
N ARG A 35 -0.14 -7.90 12.13
CA ARG A 35 -1.14 -8.04 11.06
C ARG A 35 -0.62 -7.51 9.72
N LYS A 36 0.19 -6.43 9.73
CA LYS A 36 0.90 -5.94 8.54
C LYS A 36 1.83 -7.01 7.97
N MET A 37 2.63 -7.64 8.84
CA MET A 37 3.52 -8.75 8.46
C MET A 37 2.73 -9.92 7.88
N THR A 38 1.59 -10.30 8.47
CA THR A 38 0.72 -11.37 7.92
C THR A 38 0.17 -11.03 6.53
N LEU A 39 -0.33 -9.80 6.33
CA LEU A 39 -0.80 -9.35 5.01
C LEU A 39 0.32 -9.38 3.98
N PHE A 40 1.51 -8.97 4.39
CA PHE A 40 2.69 -8.93 3.55
C PHE A 40 3.20 -10.33 3.18
N ASP A 41 3.24 -11.24 4.15
CA ASP A 41 3.58 -12.65 3.95
C ASP A 41 2.59 -13.32 2.98
N GLN A 42 1.29 -13.11 3.18
CA GLN A 42 0.25 -13.63 2.28
C GLN A 42 0.38 -13.08 0.86
N LEU A 43 0.73 -11.79 0.74
CA LEU A 43 0.98 -11.15 -0.55
C LEU A 43 2.23 -11.72 -1.24
N MET A 44 3.33 -11.88 -0.49
CA MET A 44 4.57 -12.50 -1.00
C MET A 44 4.40 -13.96 -1.38
N SER A 45 3.58 -14.70 -0.64
CA SER A 45 3.26 -16.11 -0.89
C SER A 45 2.42 -16.31 -2.17
N GLY A 46 2.06 -15.22 -2.86
CA GLY A 46 1.23 -15.26 -4.08
C GLY A 46 -0.23 -15.62 -3.81
N ARG A 47 -0.67 -15.59 -2.55
CA ARG A 47 -2.01 -15.98 -2.14
C ARG A 47 -2.95 -14.77 -2.16
N ALA A 48 -3.18 -14.21 -3.35
CA ALA A 48 -4.06 -13.04 -3.54
C ALA A 48 -5.46 -13.24 -2.93
N ASN A 49 -6.00 -14.47 -2.97
CA ASN A 49 -7.28 -14.81 -2.33
C ASN A 49 -7.22 -14.74 -0.81
N ALA A 50 -6.14 -15.26 -0.19
CA ALA A 50 -5.96 -15.20 1.26
C ALA A 50 -5.75 -13.75 1.71
N TYR A 51 -4.93 -12.99 0.99
CA TYR A 51 -4.73 -11.57 1.21
C TYR A 51 -6.05 -10.79 1.18
N ARG A 52 -6.88 -10.95 0.13
CA ARG A 52 -8.21 -10.30 0.04
C ARG A 52 -9.15 -10.73 1.16
N ASN A 53 -9.12 -12.01 1.55
CA ASN A 53 -9.96 -12.51 2.64
C ASN A 53 -9.55 -11.92 4.00
N THR A 54 -8.24 -11.87 4.29
CA THR A 54 -7.70 -11.22 5.50
C THR A 54 -8.01 -9.73 5.50
N LEU A 55 -7.88 -9.07 4.34
CA LEU A 55 -8.14 -7.64 4.22
C LEU A 55 -9.63 -7.32 4.44
N LYS A 56 -10.55 -8.12 3.90
CA LYS A 56 -11.98 -8.05 4.24
C LYS A 56 -12.29 -8.40 5.70
N SER A 57 -11.53 -9.33 6.29
CA SER A 57 -11.70 -9.70 7.70
C SER A 57 -11.26 -8.59 8.66
N ILE A 58 -10.24 -7.82 8.29
CA ILE A 58 -9.73 -6.69 9.08
C ILE A 58 -10.58 -5.44 8.79
N TRP A 59 -10.92 -5.22 7.53
CA TRP A 59 -11.68 -4.09 7.03
C TRP A 59 -12.82 -4.57 6.13
N PRO A 60 -13.99 -4.89 6.71
CA PRO A 60 -15.13 -5.32 5.92
C PRO A 60 -15.64 -4.23 4.96
N GLN A 61 -15.31 -2.97 5.26
CA GLN A 61 -15.58 -1.80 4.44
C GLN A 61 -14.59 -1.58 3.29
N SER A 62 -13.51 -2.36 3.21
CA SER A 62 -12.58 -2.28 2.08
C SER A 62 -13.21 -2.88 0.83
N ASN A 63 -12.92 -2.26 -0.32
CA ASN A 63 -13.26 -2.79 -1.62
C ASN A 63 -12.09 -3.53 -2.26
N ASP A 64 -12.36 -4.19 -3.40
CA ASP A 64 -11.31 -4.81 -4.20
C ASP A 64 -10.24 -3.82 -4.66
N HIS A 65 -10.68 -2.60 -4.95
CA HIS A 65 -9.80 -1.53 -5.40
C HIS A 65 -8.76 -1.16 -4.32
N ASP A 66 -9.17 -1.20 -3.04
CA ASP A 66 -8.30 -0.97 -1.89
C ASP A 66 -7.25 -2.07 -1.74
N ALA A 67 -7.66 -3.33 -1.85
CA ALA A 67 -6.73 -4.45 -1.82
C ALA A 67 -5.67 -4.34 -2.92
N LYS A 68 -6.08 -3.96 -4.14
CA LYS A 68 -5.17 -3.75 -5.27
C LYS A 68 -4.23 -2.56 -5.05
N LYS A 69 -4.74 -1.45 -4.50
CA LYS A 69 -3.96 -0.26 -4.18
C LYS A 69 -2.87 -0.59 -3.15
N LEU A 70 -3.24 -1.29 -2.08
CA LEU A 70 -2.30 -1.69 -1.04
C LEU A 70 -1.25 -2.68 -1.57
N GLU A 71 -1.64 -3.66 -2.40
CA GLU A 71 -0.70 -4.55 -3.10
C GLU A 71 0.35 -3.77 -3.91
N ILE A 72 -0.09 -2.83 -4.75
CA ILE A 72 0.82 -2.03 -5.60
C ILE A 72 1.82 -1.25 -4.75
N ILE A 73 1.35 -0.62 -3.67
CA ILE A 73 2.21 0.16 -2.77
C ILE A 73 3.23 -0.73 -2.06
N LEU A 74 2.79 -1.88 -1.54
CA LEU A 74 3.66 -2.83 -0.85
C LEU A 74 4.72 -3.39 -1.79
N ARG A 75 4.34 -3.73 -3.02
CA ARG A 75 5.26 -4.23 -4.06
C ARG A 75 6.23 -3.15 -4.52
N ALA A 76 5.79 -1.91 -4.67
CA ALA A 76 6.66 -0.78 -4.98
C ALA A 76 7.65 -0.47 -3.84
N ARG A 77 7.21 -0.57 -2.59
CA ARG A 77 8.11 -0.44 -1.42
C ARG A 77 9.14 -1.56 -1.35
N LEU A 78 8.73 -2.81 -1.63
CA LEU A 78 9.63 -3.95 -1.73
C LEU A 78 10.69 -3.79 -2.81
N ASP A 79 10.29 -3.37 -4.00
CA ASP A 79 11.21 -3.13 -5.11
C ASP A 79 12.26 -2.07 -4.75
N ARG A 80 11.80 -0.98 -4.12
CA ARG A 80 12.71 0.04 -3.57
C ARG A 80 13.66 -0.56 -2.54
N LEU A 81 13.17 -1.35 -1.58
CA LEU A 81 14.00 -1.94 -0.53
C LEU A 81 15.05 -2.92 -1.09
N LYS A 82 14.66 -3.73 -2.08
CA LYS A 82 15.53 -4.70 -2.76
C LYS A 82 16.64 -4.01 -3.57
N LYS A 83 16.42 -2.79 -4.03
CA LYS A 83 17.43 -1.95 -4.71
C LYS A 83 18.53 -1.43 -3.79
N PHE A 84 18.32 -1.46 -2.47
CA PHE A 84 19.30 -1.01 -1.47
C PHE A 84 20.01 -2.16 -0.73
N SER A 85 19.78 -3.41 -1.15
CA SER A 85 20.39 -4.61 -0.55
C SER A 85 21.42 -5.27 -1.46
#